data_AF-A0A947A861-F1
#
_entry.id   AF-A0A947A861-F1
#
_cell.length_a   1.000
_cell.length_b   1.000
_cell.length_c   1.000
_cell.angle_alpha   90.00
_cell.angle_beta   90.00
_cell.angle_gamma   90.00
#
_symmetry.space_group_name_H-M   'P 1'
#
loop_
_entity.id
_entity.type
_entity.pdbx_description
1 polymer ?
#
loop_
_entity_poly.entity_id
_entity_poly.type
_entity_poly.pdbx_seq_one_letter_code
_entity_poly.pdbx_strand_id
1 'polypeptide(L)'
;MKKYFLPLLAVGLLVLGCSKNDDDGFSGPRDLDTQNFMWQAMNIWYFWQADVPNLADDRFSSDEEYTEFLGSETDPGDFFDNKLRFSGDRFSFYRDDYTELTQNLAGISRSNGLEFGLTYFDDNDNDQLDPDEALYGLVRYIVIGSNAATADITRGEIFTGVDGQELNGGNYRDLL
;
A
#
# COMPACT_ATOMS: atom_id res chain seq x y z
N MET A 1 26.68 56.72 -0.11
CA MET A 1 26.82 55.47 -0.88
C MET A 1 26.34 54.25 -0.09
N LYS A 2 25.09 54.25 0.43
CA LYS A 2 24.53 53.14 1.26
C LYS A 2 23.09 52.76 0.91
N LYS A 3 22.44 53.48 -0.02
CA LYS A 3 21.02 53.27 -0.38
C LYS A 3 20.76 52.01 -1.21
N TYR A 4 21.82 51.46 -1.83
CA TYR A 4 21.75 50.22 -2.60
C TYR A 4 22.30 49.01 -1.86
N PHE A 5 22.84 49.16 -0.64
CA PHE A 5 23.46 48.05 0.08
C PHE A 5 22.43 47.01 0.56
N LEU A 6 21.28 47.47 1.06
CA LEU A 6 20.19 46.61 1.54
C LEU A 6 19.51 45.77 0.42
N PRO A 7 19.14 46.34 -0.74
CA PRO A 7 18.57 45.54 -1.83
C PRO A 7 19.60 44.59 -2.44
N LEU A 8 20.88 44.95 -2.46
CA LEU A 8 21.95 44.10 -3.03
C LEU A 8 22.28 42.91 -2.11
N LEU A 9 22.18 43.09 -0.78
CA LEU A 9 22.26 42.00 0.20
C LEU A 9 21.07 41.03 0.11
N ALA A 10 19.85 41.55 -0.10
CA ALA A 10 18.65 40.74 -0.25
C ALA A 10 18.67 39.89 -1.54
N VAL A 11 19.22 40.42 -2.64
CA VAL A 11 19.43 39.66 -3.88
C VAL A 11 20.56 38.63 -3.72
N GLY A 12 21.60 38.93 -2.94
CA GLY A 12 22.68 37.99 -2.61
C GLY A 12 22.23 36.78 -1.78
N LEU A 13 21.24 36.95 -0.89
CA LEU A 13 20.65 35.85 -0.11
C LEU A 13 19.79 34.91 -0.97
N LEU A 14 19.24 35.38 -2.08
CA LEU A 14 18.43 34.56 -3.00
C LEU A 14 19.27 33.61 -3.87
N VAL A 15 20.56 33.88 -4.05
CA VAL A 15 21.46 33.01 -4.85
C VAL A 15 22.21 31.96 -4.02
N LEU A 16 22.16 32.04 -2.68
CA LEU A 16 22.71 31.00 -1.79
C LEU A 16 21.73 29.86 -1.49
N GLY A 17 20.45 30.02 -1.83
CA GLY A 17 19.39 29.04 -1.55
C GLY A 17 19.17 27.98 -2.62
N CYS A 18 20.06 27.88 -3.62
CA CYS A 18 19.90 26.95 -4.73
C CYS A 18 21.17 26.11 -4.93
N SER A 19 21.47 25.23 -3.98
CA SER A 19 22.30 24.05 -4.24
C SER A 19 21.39 22.98 -4.81
N LYS A 20 21.35 22.86 -6.15
CA LYS A 20 20.89 21.63 -6.80
C LYS A 20 21.96 20.57 -6.56
N ASN A 21 21.89 19.92 -5.42
CA ASN A 21 22.58 18.66 -5.22
C ASN A 21 21.65 17.58 -5.75
N ASP A 22 21.67 17.38 -7.08
CA ASP A 22 21.00 16.23 -7.70
C ASP A 22 21.80 14.92 -7.44
N ASP A 23 22.86 15.00 -6.63
CA ASP A 23 23.79 13.91 -6.28
C ASP A 23 23.45 13.26 -4.91
N ASP A 24 22.36 13.63 -4.24
CA ASP A 24 21.94 13.07 -2.95
C ASP A 24 21.28 11.67 -3.08
N GLY A 25 21.58 10.95 -4.16
CA GLY A 25 21.14 9.58 -4.38
C GLY A 25 21.93 8.58 -3.54
N PHE A 26 21.30 7.45 -3.20
CA PHE A 26 21.99 6.33 -2.59
C PHE A 26 23.22 5.94 -3.42
N SER A 27 24.42 6.02 -2.85
CA SER A 27 25.68 5.75 -3.55
C SER A 27 26.02 4.25 -3.65
N GLY A 28 25.13 3.37 -3.20
CA GLY A 28 25.30 1.93 -3.24
C GLY A 28 24.79 1.29 -4.54
N PRO A 29 24.67 -0.05 -4.56
CA PRO A 29 24.14 -0.79 -5.70
C PRO A 29 22.70 -0.35 -6.05
N ARG A 30 22.43 -0.05 -7.33
CA ARG A 30 21.12 0.46 -7.79
C ARG A 30 19.97 -0.51 -7.56
N ASP A 31 20.26 -1.80 -7.48
CA ASP A 31 19.29 -2.85 -7.14
C ASP A 31 18.78 -2.76 -5.69
N LEU A 32 19.41 -1.94 -4.85
CA LEU A 32 19.01 -1.71 -3.46
C LEU A 32 18.31 -0.36 -3.25
N ASP A 33 18.11 0.45 -4.29
CA ASP A 33 17.46 1.77 -4.19
C ASP A 33 16.07 1.67 -3.55
N THR A 34 15.34 0.59 -3.85
CA THR A 34 13.98 0.35 -3.33
C THR A 34 14.01 0.02 -1.84
N GLN A 35 14.83 -0.95 -1.43
CA GLN A 35 15.00 -1.31 -0.02
C GLN A 35 15.56 -0.14 0.80
N ASN A 36 16.50 0.63 0.24
CA ASN A 36 17.01 1.85 0.85
C ASN A 36 15.88 2.86 1.09
N PHE A 37 15.07 3.14 0.06
CA PHE A 37 13.91 4.02 0.19
C PHE A 37 12.93 3.53 1.26
N MET A 38 12.60 2.23 1.27
CA MET A 38 11.71 1.63 2.27
C MET A 38 12.26 1.82 3.68
N TRP A 39 13.54 1.50 3.92
CA TRP A 39 14.15 1.66 5.23
C TRP A 39 14.15 3.12 5.69
N GLN A 40 14.54 4.06 4.83
CA GLN A 40 14.55 5.49 5.15
C GLN A 40 13.14 6.02 5.47
N ALA A 41 12.16 5.67 4.64
CA ALA A 41 10.77 6.07 4.86
C ALA A 41 10.25 5.52 6.20
N MET A 42 10.57 4.28 6.52
CA MET A 42 10.14 3.67 7.77
C MET A 42 10.90 4.19 8.99
N ASN A 43 12.20 4.45 8.89
CA ASN A 43 12.96 5.05 9.99
C ASN A 43 12.46 6.48 10.33
N ILE A 44 11.97 7.25 9.35
CA ILE A 44 11.53 8.63 9.56
C ILE A 44 10.04 8.72 9.97
N TRP A 45 9.16 7.99 9.27
CA TRP A 45 7.71 8.22 9.34
C TRP A 45 6.92 7.13 10.05
N TYR A 46 7.55 5.99 10.36
CA TYR A 46 6.82 4.85 10.89
C TYR A 46 6.45 5.03 12.36
N PHE A 47 5.16 4.84 12.66
CA PHE A 47 4.65 4.98 14.02
C PHE A 47 5.34 4.03 15.02
N TRP A 48 5.61 2.78 14.61
CA TRP A 48 6.26 1.77 15.45
C TRP A 48 7.78 1.71 15.26
N GLN A 49 8.41 2.77 14.75
CA GLN A 49 9.86 2.77 14.50
C GLN A 49 10.66 2.34 15.74
N ALA A 50 10.28 2.82 16.93
CA ALA A 50 10.96 2.48 18.19
C ALA A 50 10.82 1.01 18.61
N ASP A 51 9.82 0.30 18.09
CA ASP A 51 9.53 -1.11 18.40
C ASP A 51 10.14 -2.07 17.37
N VAL A 52 10.81 -1.55 16.34
CA VAL A 52 11.48 -2.33 15.28
C VAL A 52 13.00 -2.12 15.37
N PRO A 53 13.76 -3.10 15.89
CA PRO A 53 15.21 -2.94 16.09
C PRO A 53 16.00 -2.60 14.82
N ASN A 54 15.55 -3.07 13.66
CA ASN A 54 16.20 -2.77 12.38
C ASN A 54 16.06 -1.31 11.94
N LEU A 55 15.13 -0.56 12.54
CA LEU A 55 14.92 0.86 12.25
C LEU A 55 15.60 1.77 13.26
N ALA A 56 16.39 1.25 14.20
CA ALA A 56 17.10 2.10 15.17
C ALA A 56 18.15 2.98 14.49
N ASP A 57 18.29 4.23 14.95
CA ASP A 57 19.21 5.22 14.35
C ASP A 57 20.69 4.82 14.48
N ASP A 58 21.02 3.97 15.45
CA ASP A 58 22.34 3.42 15.71
C ASP A 58 22.49 1.96 15.24
N ARG A 59 21.53 1.45 14.45
CA ARG A 59 21.51 0.05 14.02
C ARG A 59 22.77 -0.36 13.26
N PHE A 60 23.34 0.51 12.42
CA PHE A 60 24.46 0.17 11.54
C PHE A 60 25.73 0.93 11.95
N SER A 61 26.85 0.21 12.02
CA SER A 61 28.15 0.80 12.36
C SER A 61 28.98 1.21 11.13
N SER A 62 28.58 0.80 9.93
CA SER A 62 29.23 1.14 8.67
C SER A 62 28.25 1.08 7.48
N ASP A 63 28.62 1.76 6.39
CA ASP A 63 27.88 1.70 5.13
C ASP A 63 27.85 0.31 4.51
N GLU A 64 28.88 -0.52 4.77
CA GLU A 64 28.95 -1.91 4.31
C GLU A 64 27.90 -2.78 5.01
N GLU A 65 27.75 -2.65 6.33
CA GLU A 65 26.71 -3.36 7.09
C GLU A 65 25.30 -2.93 6.66
N TYR A 66 25.12 -1.63 6.44
CA TYR A 66 23.85 -1.10 5.93
C TYR A 66 23.52 -1.68 4.56
N THR A 67 24.47 -1.67 3.63
CA THR A 67 24.29 -2.20 2.27
C THR A 67 24.01 -3.70 2.29
N GLU A 68 24.69 -4.47 3.13
CA GLU A 68 24.43 -5.91 3.31
C GLU A 68 23.01 -6.16 3.85
N PHE A 69 22.56 -5.36 4.81
CA PHE A 69 21.20 -5.47 5.34
C PHE A 69 20.13 -5.16 4.29
N LEU A 70 20.32 -4.10 3.48
CA LEU A 70 19.41 -3.78 2.39
C LEU A 70 19.30 -4.94 1.37
N GLY A 71 20.40 -5.66 1.14
CA GLY A 71 20.45 -6.84 0.27
C GLY A 71 20.08 -8.16 0.94
N SER A 72 19.58 -8.14 2.18
CA SER A 72 19.28 -9.37 2.93
C SER A 72 18.05 -10.14 2.43
N GLU A 73 17.21 -9.50 1.64
CA GLU A 73 16.07 -10.12 0.94
C GLU A 73 16.08 -9.67 -0.52
N THR A 74 15.83 -10.62 -1.43
CA THR A 74 15.78 -10.34 -2.87
C THR A 74 14.50 -9.64 -3.29
N ASP A 75 13.40 -9.91 -2.60
CA ASP A 75 12.10 -9.28 -2.84
C ASP A 75 11.91 -8.07 -1.89
N PRO A 76 11.65 -6.86 -2.40
CA PRO A 76 11.41 -5.69 -1.55
C PRO A 76 10.18 -5.82 -0.64
N GLY A 77 9.18 -6.60 -1.04
CA GLY A 77 8.00 -6.88 -0.24
C GLY A 77 8.33 -7.73 0.99
N ASP A 78 9.07 -8.81 0.78
CA ASP A 78 9.61 -9.62 1.87
C ASP A 78 10.52 -8.80 2.79
N PHE A 79 11.32 -7.87 2.23
CA PHE A 79 12.12 -6.95 3.02
C PHE A 79 11.25 -6.07 3.95
N PHE A 80 10.19 -5.47 3.40
CA PHE A 80 9.24 -4.66 4.16
C PHE A 80 8.57 -5.49 5.27
N ASP A 81 7.99 -6.64 4.93
CA ASP A 81 7.22 -7.45 5.87
C ASP A 81 8.08 -8.11 6.94
N ASN A 82 9.25 -8.63 6.58
CA ASN A 82 10.07 -9.43 7.49
C ASN A 82 11.10 -8.61 8.26
N LYS A 83 11.60 -7.49 7.69
CA LYS A 83 12.67 -6.70 8.33
C LYS A 83 12.18 -5.41 8.96
N LEU A 84 11.15 -4.77 8.41
CA LEU A 84 10.79 -3.40 8.78
C LEU A 84 9.44 -3.27 9.50
N ARG A 85 8.51 -4.21 9.29
CA ARG A 85 7.16 -4.10 9.86
C ARG A 85 7.08 -4.65 11.28
N PHE A 86 6.40 -3.92 12.16
CA PHE A 86 6.05 -4.40 13.48
C PHE A 86 4.97 -5.49 13.38
N SER A 87 5.10 -6.58 14.14
CA SER A 87 4.20 -7.74 14.02
C SER A 87 2.73 -7.44 14.34
N GLY A 88 2.46 -6.42 15.15
CA GLY A 88 1.10 -5.94 15.47
C GLY A 88 0.53 -4.91 14.49
N ASP A 89 1.30 -4.52 13.47
CA ASP A 89 0.87 -3.55 12.47
C ASP A 89 -0.12 -4.17 11.47
N ARG A 90 -1.29 -3.54 11.35
CA ARG A 90 -2.37 -3.95 10.44
C ARG A 90 -2.70 -2.89 9.38
N PHE A 91 -1.94 -1.80 9.32
CA PHE A 91 -2.28 -0.60 8.55
C PHE A 91 -1.23 -0.23 7.53
N SER A 92 0.06 -0.49 7.76
CA SER A 92 1.08 -0.18 6.76
C SER A 92 1.12 -1.25 5.67
N PHE A 93 1.28 -0.78 4.43
CA PHE A 93 1.31 -1.62 3.23
C PHE A 93 2.18 -0.97 2.15
N TYR A 94 2.53 -1.75 1.15
CA TYR A 94 3.22 -1.31 -0.06
C TYR A 94 2.46 -1.78 -1.32
N ARG A 95 2.90 -1.30 -2.49
CA ARG A 95 2.45 -1.74 -3.81
C ARG A 95 3.62 -1.72 -4.77
N ASP A 96 3.66 -2.69 -5.67
CA ASP A 96 4.69 -2.77 -6.72
C ASP A 96 4.48 -1.70 -7.79
N ASP A 97 3.21 -1.36 -8.08
CA ASP A 97 2.86 -0.26 -8.99
C ASP A 97 2.49 1.00 -8.22
N TYR A 98 3.36 2.02 -8.30
CA TYR A 98 3.11 3.34 -7.71
C TYR A 98 1.83 4.00 -8.26
N THR A 99 1.41 3.65 -9.48
CA THR A 99 0.18 4.14 -10.10
C THR A 99 -1.03 3.63 -9.35
N GLU A 100 -1.03 2.35 -8.95
CA GLU A 100 -2.10 1.77 -8.13
C GLU A 100 -2.13 2.42 -6.74
N LEU A 101 -0.97 2.58 -6.10
CA LEU A 101 -0.88 3.22 -4.79
C LEU A 101 -1.43 4.65 -4.81
N THR A 102 -1.00 5.45 -5.79
CA THR A 102 -1.43 6.84 -5.91
C THR A 102 -2.92 6.97 -6.26
N GLN A 103 -3.45 6.07 -7.10
CA GLN A 103 -4.89 5.98 -7.35
C GLN A 103 -5.66 5.63 -6.07
N ASN A 104 -5.20 4.64 -5.30
CA ASN A 104 -5.82 4.26 -4.05
C ASN A 104 -5.85 5.41 -3.04
N LEU A 105 -4.71 6.11 -2.87
CA LEU A 105 -4.61 7.28 -1.99
C LEU A 105 -5.47 8.47 -2.46
N ALA A 106 -5.72 8.58 -3.76
CA ALA A 106 -6.65 9.57 -4.33
C ALA A 106 -8.12 9.14 -4.25
N GLY A 107 -8.42 7.98 -3.66
CA GLY A 107 -9.78 7.42 -3.58
C GLY A 107 -10.31 6.91 -4.91
N ILE A 108 -9.44 6.63 -5.88
CA ILE A 108 -9.79 6.08 -7.18
C ILE A 108 -9.77 4.56 -7.08
N SER A 109 -10.96 3.95 -7.16
CA SER A 109 -11.14 2.50 -7.24
C SER A 109 -11.90 2.12 -8.50
N ARG A 110 -11.64 0.92 -9.03
CA ARG A 110 -12.46 0.33 -10.10
C ARG A 110 -13.54 -0.55 -9.48
N SER A 111 -14.74 -0.50 -10.04
CA SER A 111 -15.85 -1.37 -9.69
C SER A 111 -16.71 -1.60 -10.93
N ASN A 112 -17.31 -2.77 -11.04
CA ASN A 112 -18.36 -3.04 -12.04
C ASN A 112 -19.70 -2.37 -11.67
N GLY A 113 -19.80 -1.79 -10.45
CA GLY A 113 -20.95 -1.08 -9.91
C GLY A 113 -22.02 -1.98 -9.30
N LEU A 114 -21.70 -3.23 -9.00
CA LEU A 114 -22.53 -4.14 -8.21
C LEU A 114 -22.12 -4.06 -6.74
N GLU A 115 -23.05 -3.70 -5.86
CA GLU A 115 -22.86 -3.84 -4.42
C GLU A 115 -23.66 -5.03 -3.91
N PHE A 116 -23.01 -5.91 -3.16
CA PHE A 116 -23.61 -7.11 -2.62
C PHE A 116 -23.13 -7.37 -1.18
N GLY A 117 -23.86 -8.23 -0.47
CA GLY A 117 -23.41 -8.83 0.78
C GLY A 117 -23.37 -10.34 0.63
N LEU A 118 -22.34 -10.97 1.20
CA LEU A 118 -22.23 -12.42 1.26
C LEU A 118 -22.71 -12.92 2.62
N THR A 119 -23.42 -14.05 2.60
CA THR A 119 -23.82 -14.78 3.81
C THR A 119 -23.92 -16.27 3.49
N TYR A 120 -23.89 -17.07 4.54
CA TYR A 120 -24.06 -18.51 4.46
C TYR A 120 -25.53 -18.89 4.30
N PHE A 121 -25.77 -20.05 3.67
CA PHE A 121 -27.12 -20.62 3.57
C PHE A 121 -27.63 -21.12 4.92
N ASP A 122 -26.75 -21.73 5.69
CA ASP A 122 -27.03 -22.24 7.03
C ASP A 122 -26.38 -21.35 8.10
N ASP A 123 -26.94 -21.38 9.31
CA ASP A 123 -26.40 -20.67 10.47
C ASP A 123 -25.12 -21.37 10.93
N ASN A 124 -23.98 -20.79 10.57
CA ASN A 124 -22.68 -21.24 11.04
C ASN A 124 -22.39 -20.62 12.40
N ASP A 125 -22.73 -21.40 13.43
CA ASP A 125 -22.68 -21.14 14.88
C ASP A 125 -21.28 -20.76 15.43
N ASN A 126 -20.29 -20.48 14.57
CA ASN A 126 -18.90 -20.23 14.96
C ASN A 126 -18.31 -18.87 14.52
N ASP A 127 -19.07 -17.96 13.87
CA ASP A 127 -18.56 -16.65 13.35
C ASP A 127 -17.29 -16.78 12.46
N GLN A 128 -16.92 -17.99 12.07
CA GLN A 128 -15.67 -18.32 11.39
C GLN A 128 -15.99 -18.75 9.98
N LEU A 129 -15.33 -18.10 9.01
CA LEU A 129 -15.57 -18.42 7.61
C LEU A 129 -15.09 -19.85 7.32
N ASP A 130 -16.01 -20.81 7.14
CA ASP A 130 -15.67 -22.16 6.71
C ASP A 130 -15.43 -22.16 5.18
N PRO A 131 -14.25 -22.61 4.71
CA PRO A 131 -13.90 -22.59 3.30
C PRO A 131 -14.80 -23.49 2.44
N ASP A 132 -15.35 -24.56 3.00
CA ASP A 132 -16.16 -25.54 2.27
C ASP A 132 -17.66 -25.22 2.30
N GLU A 133 -18.08 -24.27 3.14
CA GLU A 133 -19.49 -23.90 3.27
C GLU A 133 -19.97 -22.99 2.13
N ALA A 134 -21.13 -23.34 1.58
CA ALA A 134 -21.77 -22.61 0.49
C ALA A 134 -22.21 -21.21 0.93
N LEU A 135 -21.96 -20.24 0.04
CA LEU A 135 -22.32 -18.84 0.20
C LEU A 135 -23.35 -18.43 -0.86
N TYR A 136 -24.12 -17.40 -0.53
CA TYR A 136 -24.86 -16.64 -1.52
C TYR A 136 -24.63 -15.14 -1.37
N GLY A 137 -24.68 -14.44 -2.49
CA GLY A 137 -24.63 -12.99 -2.56
C GLY A 137 -26.02 -12.40 -2.68
N LEU A 138 -26.37 -11.50 -1.78
CA LEU A 138 -27.56 -10.66 -1.87
C LEU A 138 -27.19 -9.32 -2.51
N VAL A 139 -27.81 -8.98 -3.64
CA VAL A 139 -27.60 -7.71 -4.33
C VAL A 139 -28.22 -6.56 -3.52
N ARG A 140 -27.37 -5.63 -3.08
CA ARG A 140 -27.75 -4.49 -2.23
C ARG A 140 -28.01 -3.23 -3.03
N TYR A 141 -27.22 -2.98 -4.08
CA TYR A 141 -27.34 -1.78 -4.91
C TYR A 141 -26.70 -1.97 -6.29
N ILE A 142 -27.19 -1.22 -7.26
CA ILE A 142 -26.63 -1.14 -8.62
C ILE A 142 -26.36 0.32 -8.92
N VAL A 143 -25.09 0.63 -9.16
CA VAL A 143 -24.65 1.98 -9.49
C VAL A 143 -25.18 2.37 -10.87
N ILE A 144 -25.86 3.51 -10.97
CA ILE A 144 -26.43 4.00 -12.23
C ILE A 144 -25.31 4.26 -13.25
N GLY A 145 -25.46 3.73 -14.47
CA GLY A 145 -24.49 3.90 -15.56
C GLY A 145 -23.24 3.02 -15.45
N SER A 146 -23.22 2.06 -14.51
CA SER A 146 -22.15 1.07 -14.40
C SER A 146 -22.34 -0.10 -15.37
N ASN A 147 -21.37 -1.02 -15.40
CA ASN A 147 -21.52 -2.27 -16.13
C ASN A 147 -22.66 -3.13 -15.55
N ALA A 148 -22.78 -3.20 -14.23
CA ALA A 148 -23.85 -3.93 -13.55
C ALA A 148 -25.25 -3.39 -13.93
N ALA A 149 -25.39 -2.09 -14.20
CA ALA A 149 -26.66 -1.51 -14.65
C ALA A 149 -27.11 -1.97 -16.04
N THR A 150 -26.24 -2.64 -16.81
CA THR A 150 -26.55 -3.20 -18.13
C THR A 150 -26.77 -4.72 -18.11
N ALA A 151 -26.46 -5.36 -16.98
CA ALA A 151 -26.67 -6.78 -16.77
C ALA A 151 -28.10 -7.07 -16.30
N ASP A 152 -28.56 -8.30 -16.50
CA ASP A 152 -29.84 -8.79 -15.97
C ASP A 152 -29.67 -9.19 -14.50
N ILE A 153 -29.46 -8.17 -13.65
CA ILE A 153 -29.34 -8.30 -12.20
C ILE A 153 -30.03 -7.12 -11.53
N THR A 154 -30.75 -7.36 -10.44
CA THR A 154 -31.48 -6.32 -9.72
C THR A 154 -31.29 -6.37 -8.21
N ARG A 155 -31.50 -5.23 -7.54
CA ARG A 155 -31.46 -5.15 -6.08
C ARG A 155 -32.47 -6.11 -5.45
N GLY A 156 -32.02 -6.90 -4.50
CA GLY A 156 -32.81 -7.91 -3.81
C GLY A 156 -32.70 -9.31 -4.42
N GLU A 157 -32.06 -9.45 -5.58
CA GLU A 157 -31.74 -10.77 -6.13
C GLU A 157 -30.62 -11.45 -5.37
N ILE A 158 -30.62 -12.77 -5.48
CA ILE A 158 -29.61 -13.65 -4.91
C ILE A 158 -28.85 -14.31 -6.06
N PHE A 159 -27.52 -14.31 -5.98
CA PHE A 159 -26.66 -15.12 -6.82
C PHE A 159 -25.87 -16.11 -5.96
N THR A 160 -25.65 -17.31 -6.48
CA THR A 160 -25.00 -18.40 -5.75
C THR A 160 -23.68 -18.82 -6.38
N GLY A 161 -23.28 -18.18 -7.49
CA GLY A 161 -22.12 -18.57 -8.27
C GLY A 161 -21.71 -17.52 -9.29
N VAL A 162 -20.47 -17.61 -9.75
CA VAL A 162 -19.86 -16.76 -10.79
C VAL A 162 -19.18 -17.69 -11.81
N ASP A 163 -19.36 -17.42 -13.10
CA ASP A 163 -18.78 -18.21 -14.20
C ASP A 163 -19.03 -19.73 -14.10
N GLY A 164 -20.20 -20.11 -13.58
CA GLY A 164 -20.61 -21.50 -13.39
C GLY A 164 -19.99 -22.19 -12.17
N GLN A 165 -19.24 -21.48 -11.33
CA GLN A 165 -18.71 -21.97 -10.06
C GLN A 165 -19.58 -21.49 -8.91
N GLU A 166 -20.04 -22.42 -8.05
CA GLU A 166 -20.77 -22.07 -6.83
C GLU A 166 -19.85 -21.39 -5.81
N LEU A 167 -20.36 -20.37 -5.11
CA LEU A 167 -19.62 -19.64 -4.09
C LEU A 167 -19.53 -20.45 -2.80
N ASN A 168 -18.34 -20.44 -2.20
CA ASN A 168 -18.08 -20.94 -0.86
C ASN A 168 -17.02 -20.07 -0.17
N GLY A 169 -16.80 -20.30 1.13
CA GLY A 169 -15.83 -19.51 1.91
C GLY A 169 -14.40 -19.56 1.36
N GLY A 170 -14.05 -20.61 0.59
CA GLY A 170 -12.72 -20.82 0.04
C GLY A 170 -12.47 -20.13 -1.30
N ASN A 171 -13.50 -19.88 -2.12
CA ASN A 171 -13.33 -19.37 -3.48
C ASN A 171 -13.90 -17.95 -3.71
N TYR A 172 -14.75 -17.43 -2.81
CA TYR A 172 -15.50 -16.21 -3.10
C TYR A 172 -14.61 -14.99 -3.38
N ARG A 173 -13.42 -14.91 -2.78
CA ARG A 173 -12.48 -13.78 -2.96
C ARG A 173 -11.81 -13.77 -4.33
N ASP A 174 -11.64 -14.94 -4.93
CA ASP A 174 -11.00 -15.06 -6.24
C ASP A 174 -12.04 -14.88 -7.36
N LEU A 175 -13.32 -15.16 -7.06
CA LEU A 175 -14.43 -15.05 -8.00
C LEU A 175 -15.08 -13.64 -8.07
N LEU A 176 -14.94 -12.81 -7.04
CA LEU A 176 -15.67 -11.53 -6.88
C LEU A 176 -14.75 -10.32 -6.81
#